data_AF-A0A8T6YII5-F1
#
_entry.id   AF-A0A8T6YII5-F1
#
_cell.length_a   1.000
_cell.length_b   1.000
_cell.length_c   1.000
_cell.angle_alpha   90.00
_cell.angle_beta   90.00
_cell.angle_gamma   90.00
#
_symmetry.space_group_name_H-M   'P 1'
#
loop_
_entity.id
_entity.type
_entity.pdbx_description
1 polymer ?
#
loop_
_entity_poly.entity_id
_entity_poly.type
_entity_poly.pdbx_seq_one_letter_code
_entity_poly.pdbx_strand_id
1 'polypeptide(L)' 'MSLEDQAKQILNNFDGIPSDEFIKILTKIQPTLKSQITRDYLNGKIQGVLAMTDEAEKKKFCKTLKPYLDWYIQGNA' A
#
# COMPACT_ATOMS: atom_id res chain seq x y z
N MET A 1 5.51 -17.34 -1.63
CA MET A 1 4.42 -16.70 -0.87
C MET A 1 3.50 -15.98 -1.84
N SER A 2 2.19 -16.01 -1.59
CA SER A 2 1.23 -15.27 -2.43
C SER A 2 1.33 -13.75 -2.19
N LEU A 3 0.67 -12.95 -3.03
CA LEU A 3 0.58 -11.50 -2.82
C LEU A 3 -0.26 -11.16 -1.57
N GLU A 4 -1.28 -11.97 -1.28
CA GLU A 4 -2.09 -11.88 -0.06
C GLU A 4 -1.26 -12.16 1.20
N ASP A 5 -0.40 -13.18 1.18
CA ASP A 5 0.48 -13.48 2.31
C ASP A 5 1.49 -12.34 2.56
N GLN A 6 2.02 -11.74 1.49
CA GLN A 6 2.90 -10.55 1.59
C GLN A 6 2.15 -9.37 2.20
N ALA A 7 0.93 -9.09 1.74
CA ALA A 7 0.11 -8.02 2.29
C ALA A 7 -0.20 -8.23 3.78
N LYS A 8 -0.53 -9.47 4.18
CA LYS A 8 -0.74 -9.85 5.59
C LYS A 8 0.50 -9.62 6.45
N GLN A 9 1.68 -10.04 5.97
CA GLN A 9 2.94 -9.82 6.68
C GLN A 9 3.23 -8.33 6.90
N ILE A 10 3.02 -7.51 5.86
CA ILE A 10 3.22 -6.07 5.94
C ILE A 10 2.27 -5.43 6.94
N LEU A 11 1.00 -5.83 6.98
CA LEU A 11 0.06 -5.28 7.96
C LEU A 11 0.39 -5.69 9.39
N ASN A 12 0.82 -6.95 9.59
CA ASN A 12 1.17 -7.49 10.91
C ASN A 12 2.44 -6.85 11.50
N ASN A 13 3.40 -6.44 10.68
CA ASN A 13 4.64 -5.81 11.12
C ASN A 13 4.88 -4.45 10.46
N PHE A 14 3.83 -3.66 10.25
CA PHE A 14 3.93 -2.41 9.47
C PHE A 14 5.08 -1.51 9.93
N ASP A 15 5.25 -1.30 11.24
CA ASP A 15 6.28 -0.41 11.78
C ASP A 15 7.71 -0.92 11.50
N GLY A 16 7.92 -2.24 11.38
CA GLY A 16 9.21 -2.84 11.04
C GLY A 16 9.52 -2.95 9.54
N ILE A 17 8.58 -2.60 8.65
CA ILE A 17 8.72 -2.73 7.20
C ILE A 17 9.10 -1.39 6.54
N PRO A 18 10.13 -1.31 5.69
CA PRO A 18 10.45 -0.07 4.96
C PRO A 18 9.27 0.44 4.13
N SER A 19 9.09 1.77 4.04
CA SER A 19 8.01 2.36 3.24
C SER A 19 8.03 1.92 1.78
N ASP A 20 9.22 1.75 1.19
CA ASP A 20 9.36 1.29 -0.20
C ASP A 20 8.84 -0.15 -0.40
N GLU A 21 8.95 -1.02 0.61
CA GLU A 21 8.41 -2.38 0.56
C GLU A 21 6.87 -2.37 0.66
N PHE A 22 6.33 -1.52 1.54
CA PHE A 22 4.89 -1.28 1.61
C PHE A 22 4.34 -0.78 0.26
N ILE A 23 4.98 0.21 -0.35
CA ILE A 23 4.58 0.77 -1.64
C ILE A 23 4.67 -0.28 -2.75
N LYS A 24 5.71 -1.11 -2.76
CA LYS A 24 5.85 -2.19 -3.74
C LYS A 24 4.66 -3.15 -3.72
N ILE A 25 4.16 -3.52 -2.55
CA ILE A 25 2.94 -4.36 -2.46
C ILE A 25 1.70 -3.56 -2.85
N LEU A 26 1.60 -2.31 -2.41
CA LEU A 26 0.47 -1.44 -2.75
C LEU A 26 0.31 -1.25 -4.28
N THR A 27 1.41 -1.04 -4.99
CA THR A 27 1.43 -0.95 -6.46
C THR A 27 1.01 -2.26 -7.12
N LYS A 28 1.35 -3.42 -6.55
CA LYS A 28 0.94 -4.73 -7.09
C LYS A 28 -0.54 -5.01 -6.89
N ILE A 29 -1.16 -4.52 -5.81
CA ILE A 29 -2.60 -4.71 -5.57
C ILE A 29 -3.46 -3.67 -6.30
N GLN A 30 -2.92 -2.51 -6.64
CA GLN A 30 -3.68 -1.44 -7.31
C GLN A 30 -4.50 -1.93 -8.52
N PRO A 31 -3.99 -2.77 -9.44
CA PRO A 31 -4.76 -3.25 -10.58
C PRO A 31 -5.96 -4.13 -10.20
N THR A 32 -5.97 -4.72 -9.01
CA THR A 32 -7.06 -5.59 -8.56
C THR A 32 -8.26 -4.80 -8.06
N LEU A 33 -8.12 -3.49 -7.84
CA LEU A 33 -9.21 -2.62 -7.41
C LEU A 33 -10.20 -2.42 -8.57
N LYS A 34 -11.48 -2.70 -8.34
CA LYS A 34 -12.54 -2.64 -9.37
C LYS A 34 -12.73 -1.25 -10.00
N SER A 35 -12.69 -0.20 -9.18
CA SER A 35 -12.99 1.17 -9.61
C SER A 35 -11.77 1.87 -10.21
N GLN A 36 -11.91 2.36 -11.46
CA GLN A 36 -10.89 3.18 -12.11
C GLN A 36 -10.53 4.43 -11.28
N ILE A 37 -11.55 5.11 -10.73
CA ILE A 37 -11.35 6.30 -9.88
C ILE A 37 -10.51 5.93 -8.65
N THR A 38 -10.75 4.77 -8.04
CA THR A 38 -9.97 4.31 -6.90
C THR A 38 -8.54 3.94 -7.30
N ARG A 39 -8.34 3.33 -8.48
CA ARG A 39 -7.01 3.04 -9.03
C ARG A 39 -6.21 4.32 -9.27
N ASP A 40 -6.82 5.34 -9.85
CA ASP A 40 -6.17 6.61 -10.16
C ASP A 40 -5.84 7.40 -8.88
N TYR A 41 -6.78 7.41 -7.92
CA TYR A 41 -6.56 7.99 -6.61
C TYR A 41 -5.37 7.33 -5.90
N LEU A 42 -5.34 5.99 -5.85
CA LEU A 42 -4.26 5.25 -5.22
C LEU A 42 -2.93 5.48 -5.93
N ASN A 43 -2.93 5.57 -7.27
CA ASN A 43 -1.73 5.93 -8.02
C ASN A 43 -1.18 7.29 -7.57
N GLY A 44 -2.03 8.32 -7.48
CA GLY A 44 -1.62 9.64 -7.01
C GLY A 44 -1.02 9.61 -5.60
N LYS A 45 -1.58 8.79 -4.70
CA LYS A 45 -1.02 8.57 -3.36
C LYS A 45 0.35 7.88 -3.40
N ILE A 46 0.53 6.87 -4.23
CA ILE A 46 1.82 6.17 -4.41
C ILE A 46 2.88 7.15 -4.94
N GLN A 47 2.56 7.93 -5.97
CA GLN A 47 3.49 8.95 -6.50
C GLN A 47 3.86 9.99 -5.44
N GLY A 48 2.91 10.38 -4.59
CA GLY A 48 3.16 11.27 -3.45
C GLY A 48 4.22 10.72 -2.48
N VAL A 49 4.17 9.42 -2.18
CA VAL A 49 5.18 8.76 -1.31
C VAL A 49 6.54 8.66 -2.01
N LEU A 50 6.56 8.33 -3.30
CA LEU A 50 7.80 8.22 -4.08
C LEU A 50 8.52 9.57 -4.23
N ALA A 51 7.78 10.69 -4.19
CA ALA A 51 8.34 12.04 -4.22
C ALA A 51 8.93 12.49 -2.88
N MET A 52 8.65 11.79 -1.77
CA MET A 52 9.18 12.11 -0.45
C MET A 52 10.60 11.56 -0.28
N THR A 53 11.46 12.29 0.44
CA THR A 53 12.82 11.88 0.75
C THR A 53 12.99 11.43 2.20
N ASP A 54 12.16 11.92 3.12
CA ASP A 54 12.19 11.55 4.54
C ASP A 54 11.39 10.26 4.80
N GLU A 55 12.06 9.26 5.37
CA GLU A 55 11.43 7.96 5.65
C GLU A 55 10.36 8.06 6.74
N ALA A 56 10.52 8.94 7.74
CA ALA A 56 9.52 9.09 8.79
C ALA A 56 8.20 9.71 8.25
N GLU A 57 8.30 10.66 7.33
CA GLU A 57 7.17 11.21 6.58
C GLU A 57 6.55 10.18 5.64
N LYS A 58 7.36 9.45 4.87
CA LYS A 58 6.88 8.33 4.05
C LYS A 58 6.10 7.33 4.90
N LYS A 59 6.63 6.98 6.09
CA LYS A 59 6.01 6.02 7.00
C LYS A 59 4.66 6.51 7.51
N LYS A 60 4.57 7.77 7.94
CA LYS A 60 3.31 8.41 8.35
C LYS A 60 2.29 8.38 7.22
N PHE A 61 2.71 8.69 6.00
CA PHE A 61 1.82 8.66 4.84
C PHE A 61 1.37 7.24 4.49
N CYS A 62 2.29 6.27 4.44
CA CYS A 62 1.99 4.86 4.19
C CYS A 62 0.98 4.30 5.21
N LYS A 63 1.02 4.77 6.45
CA LYS A 63 0.06 4.38 7.49
C LYS A 63 -1.38 4.73 7.10
N THR A 64 -1.59 5.84 6.39
CA THR A 64 -2.91 6.24 5.88
C THR A 64 -3.40 5.36 4.73
N LEU A 65 -2.50 4.60 4.09
CA LEU A 65 -2.80 3.73 2.95
C LEU A 65 -3.02 2.27 3.35
N LYS A 66 -2.83 1.90 4.63
CA LYS A 66 -3.10 0.56 5.15
C LYS A 66 -4.49 0.01 4.77
N PRO A 67 -5.59 0.81 4.78
CA PRO A 67 -6.92 0.33 4.41
C PRO A 67 -7.00 -0.32 3.02
N TYR A 68 -6.14 0.05 2.06
CA TYR A 68 -6.11 -0.57 0.75
C TYR A 68 -5.57 -2.01 0.78
N LEU A 69 -4.56 -2.29 1.63
CA LEU A 69 -4.09 -3.66 1.86
C LEU A 69 -5.14 -4.47 2.63
N ASP A 70 -5.79 -3.88 3.63
CA ASP A 70 -6.88 -4.52 4.37
C ASP A 70 -8.02 -4.92 3.45
N TRP A 71 -8.47 -4.02 2.55
CA TRP A 71 -9.51 -4.32 1.56
C TRP A 71 -9.11 -5.43 0.59
N TYR A 72 -7.86 -5.44 0.14
CA TYR A 72 -7.34 -6.50 -0.72
C TYR A 72 -7.40 -7.86 -0.02
N ILE A 73 -6.99 -7.95 1.25
CA ILE A 73 -6.99 -9.20 2.02
C ILE A 73 -8.42 -9.67 2.33
N GLN A 74 -9.34 -8.75 2.59
CA GLN A 74 -10.74 -9.08 2.86
C GLN A 74 -11.50 -9.57 1.61
N GLY A 75 -10.89 -9.52 0.42
CA GLY A 75 -11.55 -9.86 -0.84
C GLY A 75 -12.53 -8.79 -1.33
N ASN A 76 -12.43 -7.57 -0.79
CA ASN A 76 -13.29 -6.43 -1.12
C ASN A 76 -12.73 -5.54 -2.24
N ALA A 77 -11.57 -5.91 -2.81
CA ALA A 77 -10.93 -5.23 -3.94
C ALA A 77 -11.74 -5.30 -5.25
#